data_AF-A0A3C0CW58-F1
#
_entry.id   AF-A0A3C0CW58-F1
#
_cell.length_a   1.000
_cell.length_b   1.000
_cell.length_c   1.000
_cell.angle_alpha   90.00
_cell.angle_beta   90.00
_cell.angle_gamma   90.00
#
_symmetry.space_group_name_H-M   'P 1'
#
loop_
_entity.id
_entity.type
_entity.pdbx_description
1 polymer ?
#
loop_
_entity_poly.entity_id
_entity_poly.type
_entity_poly.pdbx_seq_one_letter_code
_entity_poly.pdbx_strand_id
1 'polypeptide(L)'
;MSFSRRMVKFTRKNMAIEELKQHLSKNESVIHSPSACAESFDIRMAMVYVGALRERLAAMESNSITDSAEELQGLRLGPVAFLGAPLEIFQAIKNDVKRLAESPFTLIMGLTNGSIGYAPDKTTAARGGYAADMVPMMMGQAPFKDIHTELSRELVELERIIREEPGTAASP
;
A
#
# COMPACT_ATOMS: atom_id res chain seq x y z
N MET A 1 -11.18 14.58 -22.71
CA MET A 1 -10.66 13.48 -21.88
C MET A 1 -9.20 13.76 -21.64
N SER A 2 -8.72 13.57 -20.41
CA SER A 2 -7.29 13.73 -20.06
C SER A 2 -6.88 12.55 -19.18
N PHE A 3 -5.60 12.21 -19.23
CA PHE A 3 -5.05 11.05 -18.57
C PHE A 3 -3.63 11.34 -18.11
N SER A 4 -3.31 10.98 -16.87
CA SER A 4 -1.97 11.11 -16.34
C SER A 4 -1.63 9.94 -15.43
N ARG A 5 -0.33 9.64 -15.30
CA ARG A 5 0.20 8.62 -14.40
C ARG A 5 1.37 9.18 -13.63
N ARG A 6 1.51 8.74 -12.38
CA ARG A 6 2.60 9.15 -11.48
C ARG A 6 3.19 7.93 -10.80
N MET A 7 4.51 7.81 -10.85
CA MET A 7 5.24 6.82 -10.08
C MET A 7 5.61 7.44 -8.72
N VAL A 8 5.05 6.91 -7.64
CA VAL A 8 5.17 7.48 -6.30
C VAL A 8 5.83 6.48 -5.37
N LYS A 9 6.88 6.90 -4.68
CA LYS A 9 7.49 6.13 -3.59
C LYS A 9 6.92 6.59 -2.25
N PHE A 10 6.16 5.71 -1.60
CA PHE A 10 5.62 5.95 -0.27
C PHE A 10 6.64 5.61 0.81
N THR A 11 6.69 6.40 1.86
CA THR A 11 7.65 6.17 2.95
C THR A 11 7.18 5.04 3.85
N ARG A 12 8.15 4.23 4.29
CA ARG A 12 7.94 3.05 5.13
C ARG A 12 8.64 3.25 6.48
N LYS A 13 8.13 2.60 7.52
CA LYS A 13 8.80 2.55 8.83
C LYS A 13 10.14 1.82 8.67
N ASN A 14 11.15 2.23 9.43
CA ASN A 14 12.37 1.46 9.50
C ASN A 14 12.11 0.19 10.31
N MET A 15 12.62 -0.95 9.85
CA MET A 15 12.56 -2.22 10.55
C MET A 15 13.97 -2.78 10.66
N ALA A 16 14.45 -2.96 11.89
CA ALA A 16 15.78 -3.47 12.10
C ALA A 16 15.84 -4.95 11.69
N ILE A 17 16.97 -5.39 11.12
CA ILE A 17 17.20 -6.80 10.76
C ILE A 17 16.97 -7.71 11.98
N GLU A 18 17.42 -7.28 13.15
CA GLU A 18 17.26 -8.05 14.39
C GLU A 18 15.79 -8.20 14.82
N GLU A 19 14.95 -7.18 14.62
CA GLU A 19 13.50 -7.28 14.88
C GLU A 19 12.83 -8.27 13.92
N LEU A 20 13.25 -8.31 12.66
CA LEU A 20 12.75 -9.26 11.67
C LEU A 20 13.19 -10.69 11.99
N LYS A 21 14.44 -10.90 12.44
CA LYS A 21 14.94 -12.20 12.91
C LYS A 21 14.17 -12.70 14.13
N GLN A 22 13.84 -11.81 15.07
CA GLN A 22 13.02 -12.16 16.24
C GLN A 22 11.61 -12.59 15.81
N HIS A 23 10.98 -11.86 14.89
CA HIS A 23 9.68 -12.27 14.33
C HIS A 23 9.76 -13.60 13.60
N LEU A 24 10.82 -13.84 12.83
CA LEU A 24 11.02 -15.10 12.12
C LEU A 24 11.14 -16.25 13.13
N SER A 25 12.04 -16.14 14.11
CA SER A 25 12.26 -17.15 15.14
C SER A 25 10.98 -17.47 15.92
N LYS A 26 10.18 -16.45 16.27
CA LYS A 26 8.87 -16.64 16.91
C LYS A 26 7.93 -17.47 16.06
N ASN A 27 7.77 -17.14 14.77
CA ASN A 27 6.87 -17.91 13.89
C ASN A 27 7.42 -19.31 13.57
N GLU A 28 8.74 -19.48 13.47
CA GLU A 28 9.38 -20.78 13.31
C GLU A 28 9.10 -21.71 14.51
N SER A 29 9.14 -21.18 15.74
CA SER A 29 8.79 -21.96 16.93
C SER A 29 7.33 -22.45 16.92
N VAL A 30 6.42 -21.69 16.31
CA VAL A 30 5.00 -22.05 16.19
C VAL A 30 4.85 -23.23 15.22
N ILE A 31 5.48 -23.16 14.04
CA ILE A 31 5.39 -24.22 13.01
C ILE A 31 6.15 -25.50 13.41
N HIS A 32 7.16 -25.41 14.27
CA HIS A 32 7.93 -26.55 14.75
C HIS A 32 7.44 -27.10 16.09
N SER A 33 6.31 -26.61 16.60
CA SER A 33 5.72 -27.14 17.84
C SER A 33 5.27 -28.60 17.65
N PRO A 34 5.38 -29.48 18.67
CA PRO A 34 4.94 -30.88 18.58
C PRO A 34 3.45 -31.06 18.26
N SER A 35 2.64 -30.04 18.54
CA SER A 35 1.20 -30.00 18.26
C SER A 35 0.86 -29.33 16.92
N ALA A 36 1.86 -29.03 16.08
CA ALA A 36 1.64 -28.36 14.81
C ALA A 36 0.74 -29.18 13.88
N CYS A 37 -0.30 -28.55 13.36
CA CYS A 37 -1.27 -29.15 12.44
C CYS A 37 -1.59 -28.16 11.31
N ALA A 38 -1.61 -28.63 10.06
CA ALA A 38 -1.87 -27.80 8.88
C ALA A 38 -3.28 -27.18 8.88
N GLU A 39 -4.24 -27.78 9.58
CA GLU A 39 -5.59 -27.26 9.73
C GLU A 39 -5.69 -26.12 10.77
N SER A 40 -4.64 -25.89 11.58
CA SER A 40 -4.59 -24.77 12.51
C SER A 40 -4.40 -23.43 11.79
N PHE A 41 -5.26 -22.47 12.11
CA PHE A 41 -5.14 -21.09 11.62
C PHE A 41 -3.79 -20.47 11.99
N ASP A 42 -3.36 -20.64 13.24
CA ASP A 42 -2.10 -20.05 13.74
C ASP A 42 -0.88 -20.63 13.02
N ILE A 43 -0.90 -21.92 12.71
CA ILE A 43 0.19 -22.57 11.94
C ILE A 43 0.22 -22.02 10.51
N ARG A 44 -0.94 -21.90 9.84
CA ARG A 44 -1.00 -21.32 8.49
C ARG A 44 -0.53 -19.87 8.47
N MET A 45 -0.94 -19.07 9.44
CA MET A 45 -0.49 -17.68 9.56
C MET A 45 1.01 -17.60 9.84
N ALA A 46 1.54 -18.43 10.73
CA ALA A 46 2.98 -18.49 10.99
C ALA A 46 3.77 -18.85 9.72
N MET A 47 3.28 -19.79 8.91
CA MET A 47 3.88 -20.13 7.61
C MET A 47 3.93 -18.94 6.64
N VAL A 48 2.86 -18.14 6.56
CA VAL A 48 2.83 -16.91 5.74
C VAL A 48 3.92 -15.95 6.19
N TYR A 49 4.03 -15.69 7.50
CA TYR A 49 5.09 -14.83 8.02
C TYR A 49 6.49 -15.39 7.78
N VAL A 50 6.71 -16.69 7.99
CA VAL A 50 8.02 -17.32 7.79
C VAL A 50 8.50 -17.16 6.34
N GLY A 51 7.63 -17.40 5.35
CA GLY A 51 7.96 -17.21 3.94
C GLY A 51 8.36 -15.77 3.65
N ALA A 52 7.49 -14.83 4.00
CA ALA A 52 7.70 -13.41 3.77
C ALA A 52 8.95 -12.85 4.46
N LEU A 53 9.21 -13.25 5.71
CA LEU A 53 10.35 -12.79 6.50
C LEU A 53 11.67 -13.36 5.98
N ARG A 54 11.71 -14.63 5.55
CA ARG A 54 12.92 -15.22 4.95
C ARG A 54 13.30 -14.53 3.65
N GLU A 55 12.35 -14.30 2.76
CA GLU A 55 12.57 -13.56 1.52
C GLU A 55 13.06 -12.14 1.80
N ARG A 56 12.42 -11.46 2.75
CA ARG A 56 12.79 -10.10 3.15
C ARG A 56 14.20 -10.02 3.74
N LEU A 57 14.55 -10.93 4.66
CA LEU A 57 15.87 -10.98 5.27
C LEU A 57 16.96 -11.28 4.23
N ALA A 58 16.73 -12.25 3.33
CA ALA A 58 17.67 -12.54 2.26
C ALA A 58 17.89 -11.32 1.34
N ALA A 59 16.83 -10.56 1.04
CA ALA A 59 16.94 -9.32 0.27
C ALA A 59 17.72 -8.23 1.01
N MET A 60 17.55 -8.12 2.33
CA MET A 60 18.32 -7.19 3.17
C MET A 60 19.81 -7.55 3.22
N GLU A 61 20.13 -8.82 3.42
CA GLU A 61 21.51 -9.31 3.52
C GLU A 61 22.27 -9.19 2.19
N SER A 62 21.58 -9.45 1.07
CA SER A 62 22.13 -9.27 -0.27
C SER A 62 22.07 -7.83 -0.78
N ASN A 63 21.55 -6.89 0.03
CA ASN A 63 21.33 -5.49 -0.34
C ASN A 63 20.55 -5.32 -1.66
N SER A 64 19.61 -6.23 -1.92
CA SER A 64 18.80 -6.31 -3.14
C SER A 64 17.38 -5.77 -2.95
N ILE A 65 17.10 -5.12 -1.83
CA ILE A 65 15.84 -4.42 -1.58
C ILE A 65 15.65 -3.34 -2.64
N THR A 66 14.65 -3.51 -3.48
CA THR A 66 14.20 -2.46 -4.38
C THR A 66 13.08 -1.68 -3.72
N ASP A 67 13.31 -0.40 -3.49
CA ASP A 67 12.22 0.51 -3.18
C ASP A 67 11.46 0.80 -4.49
N SER A 68 10.37 0.06 -4.74
CA SER A 68 9.52 0.28 -5.90
C SER A 68 8.74 1.59 -5.74
N ALA A 69 8.73 2.38 -6.81
CA ALA A 69 7.71 3.40 -6.98
C ALA A 69 6.43 2.74 -7.50
N GLU A 70 5.30 3.22 -7.03
CA GLU A 70 3.98 2.65 -7.24
C GLU A 70 3.18 3.54 -8.18
N GLU A 71 2.43 2.94 -9.11
CA GLU A 71 1.70 3.72 -10.12
C GLU A 71 0.38 4.25 -9.56
N LEU A 72 0.23 5.57 -9.54
CA LEU A 72 -1.06 6.24 -9.40
C LEU A 72 -1.56 6.66 -10.80
N GLN A 73 -2.85 6.50 -11.03
CA GLN A 73 -3.48 6.78 -12.33
C GLN A 73 -4.63 7.76 -12.20
N GLY A 74 -4.65 8.77 -13.07
CA GLY A 74 -5.72 9.74 -13.18
C GLY A 74 -6.35 9.68 -14.56
N LEU A 75 -7.68 9.65 -14.62
CA LEU A 75 -8.45 9.75 -15.86
C LEU A 75 -9.61 10.72 -15.64
N ARG A 76 -9.77 11.69 -16.54
CA ARG A 76 -10.93 12.59 -16.53
C ARG A 76 -11.81 12.39 -17.76
N LEU A 77 -13.08 12.11 -17.51
CA LEU A 77 -14.14 11.99 -18.52
C LEU A 77 -15.24 13.01 -18.22
N GLY A 78 -15.22 14.12 -18.97
CA GLY A 78 -16.13 15.25 -18.73
C GLY A 78 -15.99 15.81 -17.31
N PRO A 79 -17.06 15.86 -16.50
CA PRO A 79 -17.01 16.39 -15.14
C PRO A 79 -16.50 15.36 -14.11
N VAL A 80 -16.20 14.12 -14.52
CA VAL A 80 -15.82 13.02 -13.62
C VAL A 80 -14.31 12.79 -13.67
N ALA A 81 -13.67 12.84 -12.50
CA ALA A 81 -12.29 12.44 -12.27
C ALA A 81 -12.24 11.06 -11.61
N PHE A 82 -11.47 10.15 -12.19
CA PHE A 82 -11.16 8.82 -11.68
C PHE A 82 -9.70 8.82 -11.21
N LEU A 83 -9.47 8.50 -9.95
CA LEU A 83 -8.14 8.47 -9.33
C LEU A 83 -7.88 7.07 -8.77
N GLY A 84 -6.95 6.35 -9.38
CA GLY A 84 -6.56 4.98 -9.02
C GLY A 84 -5.26 4.92 -8.22
N ALA A 85 -5.21 4.04 -7.21
CA ALA A 85 -4.00 3.65 -6.51
C ALA A 85 -3.96 2.13 -6.23
N PRO A 86 -2.77 1.52 -6.07
CA PRO A 86 -2.60 0.08 -5.87
C PRO A 86 -2.82 -0.35 -4.40
N LEU A 87 -3.76 0.30 -3.70
CA LEU A 87 -3.97 0.13 -2.26
C LEU A 87 -5.45 -0.13 -1.95
N GLU A 88 -5.72 -0.85 -0.87
CA GLU A 88 -7.03 -0.84 -0.21
C GLU A 88 -7.17 0.44 0.64
N ILE A 89 -7.79 1.46 0.06
CA ILE A 89 -7.82 2.81 0.63
C ILE A 89 -8.95 2.97 1.64
N PHE A 90 -8.61 3.37 2.87
CA PHE A 90 -9.60 3.65 3.92
C PHE A 90 -10.42 4.91 3.62
N GLN A 91 -11.65 4.92 4.13
CA GLN A 91 -12.64 5.96 3.79
C GLN A 91 -12.19 7.38 4.17
N ALA A 92 -11.50 7.56 5.30
CA ALA A 92 -11.05 8.88 5.72
C ALA A 92 -10.11 9.54 4.69
N ILE A 93 -9.20 8.77 4.09
CA ILE A 93 -8.30 9.26 3.02
C ILE A 93 -9.14 9.70 1.81
N LYS A 94 -10.12 8.89 1.40
CA LYS A 94 -11.02 9.23 0.27
C LYS A 94 -11.80 10.52 0.55
N ASN A 95 -12.27 10.71 1.78
CA ASN A 95 -12.98 11.92 2.19
C ASN A 95 -12.07 13.15 2.12
N ASP A 96 -10.80 13.00 2.51
CA ASP A 96 -9.82 14.07 2.50
C ASP A 96 -9.44 14.49 1.08
N VAL A 97 -9.24 13.53 0.17
CA VAL A 97 -9.06 13.80 -1.26
C VAL A 97 -10.28 14.49 -1.84
N LYS A 98 -11.50 13.99 -1.60
CA LYS A 98 -12.74 14.58 -2.12
C LYS A 98 -12.97 16.02 -1.66
N ARG A 99 -12.57 16.34 -0.42
CA ARG A 99 -12.71 17.70 0.14
C ARG A 99 -11.79 18.70 -0.53
N LEU A 100 -10.65 18.24 -1.07
CA LEU A 100 -9.63 19.08 -1.70
C LEU A 100 -9.71 19.07 -3.24
N ALA A 101 -10.37 18.08 -3.83
CA ALA A 101 -10.55 17.98 -5.27
C ALA A 101 -11.50 19.07 -5.80
N GLU A 102 -11.20 19.59 -6.99
CA GLU A 102 -12.00 20.64 -7.64
C GLU A 102 -12.94 20.08 -8.73
N SER A 103 -12.71 18.87 -9.22
CA SER A 103 -13.62 18.20 -10.15
C SER A 103 -14.99 17.96 -9.50
N PRO A 104 -16.11 18.23 -10.21
CA PRO A 104 -17.46 18.05 -9.65
C PRO A 104 -17.74 16.63 -9.13
N PHE A 105 -17.19 15.61 -9.80
CA PHE A 105 -17.32 14.22 -9.37
C PHE A 105 -15.95 13.57 -9.30
N THR A 106 -15.45 13.31 -8.09
CA THR A 106 -14.16 12.64 -7.87
C THR A 106 -14.35 11.25 -7.30
N LEU A 107 -13.95 10.23 -8.06
CA LEU A 107 -14.05 8.82 -7.72
C LEU A 107 -12.65 8.26 -7.43
N ILE A 108 -12.44 7.80 -6.19
CA ILE A 108 -11.19 7.19 -5.75
C ILE A 108 -11.33 5.66 -5.82
N MET A 109 -10.48 5.04 -6.63
CA MET A 109 -10.44 3.61 -6.93
C MET A 109 -9.23 2.99 -6.25
N GLY A 110 -9.44 1.91 -5.47
CA GLY A 110 -8.37 1.12 -4.90
C GLY A 110 -8.02 -0.08 -5.78
N LEU A 111 -6.89 -0.72 -5.50
CA LEU A 111 -6.41 -1.93 -6.19
C LEU A 111 -6.31 -1.77 -7.73
N THR A 112 -5.93 -0.59 -8.19
CA THR A 112 -5.66 -0.34 -9.62
C THR A 112 -4.17 -0.40 -9.87
N ASN A 113 -3.77 -1.05 -10.98
CA ASN A 113 -2.38 -1.13 -11.46
C ASN A 113 -1.38 -1.74 -10.46
N GLY A 114 -1.88 -2.46 -9.43
CA GLY A 114 -1.07 -3.14 -8.43
C GLY A 114 -1.87 -3.44 -7.16
N SER A 115 -1.20 -4.09 -6.21
CA SER A 115 -1.70 -4.36 -4.86
C SER A 115 -0.54 -4.38 -3.88
N ILE A 116 -0.46 -3.35 -3.03
CA ILE A 116 0.61 -3.19 -2.02
C ILE A 116 0.04 -3.10 -0.59
N GLY A 117 -1.14 -3.69 -0.39
CA GLY A 117 -1.81 -3.77 0.90
C GLY A 117 -2.76 -2.61 1.18
N TYR A 118 -2.87 -2.23 2.45
CA TYR A 118 -3.81 -1.22 2.91
C TYR A 118 -3.20 0.17 2.98
N ALA A 119 -4.02 1.19 2.71
CA ALA A 119 -3.76 2.56 3.13
C ALA A 119 -4.64 2.87 4.35
N PRO A 120 -4.19 2.54 5.58
CA PRO A 120 -4.91 2.88 6.80
C PRO A 120 -4.98 4.40 7.00
N ASP A 121 -6.06 4.85 7.63
CA ASP A 121 -6.15 6.22 8.11
C ASP A 121 -5.26 6.46 9.35
N LYS A 122 -5.11 7.72 9.75
CA LYS A 122 -4.25 8.10 10.88
C LYS A 122 -4.63 7.40 12.18
N THR A 123 -5.93 7.24 12.44
CA THR A 123 -6.44 6.56 13.64
C THR A 123 -6.03 5.08 13.64
N THR A 124 -6.22 4.39 12.52
CA THR A 124 -5.86 2.98 12.37
C THR A 124 -4.35 2.78 12.39
N ALA A 125 -3.59 3.67 11.74
CA ALA A 125 -2.13 3.62 11.72
C ALA A 125 -1.54 3.86 13.12
N ALA A 126 -2.15 4.71 13.94
CA ALA A 126 -1.73 4.97 15.32
C ALA A 126 -2.10 3.82 16.27
N ARG A 127 -3.28 3.22 16.10
CA ARG A 127 -3.72 2.06 16.88
C ARG A 127 -2.94 0.79 16.54
N GLY A 128 -2.54 0.67 15.27
CA GLY A 128 -2.01 -0.57 14.72
C GLY A 128 -3.10 -1.60 14.41
N GLY A 129 -2.66 -2.84 14.18
CA GLY A 129 -3.49 -4.01 13.96
C GLY A 129 -3.36 -4.59 12.55
N TYR A 130 -4.41 -5.27 12.08
CA TYR A 130 -4.35 -6.09 10.87
C TYR A 130 -3.83 -5.34 9.64
N ALA A 131 -4.47 -4.22 9.28
CA ALA A 131 -4.14 -3.44 8.09
C ALA A 131 -2.79 -2.70 8.20
N ALA A 132 -2.46 -2.20 9.41
CA ALA A 132 -1.32 -1.33 9.61
C ALA A 132 -0.02 -2.08 9.92
N ASP A 133 -0.08 -3.24 10.58
CA ASP A 133 1.10 -3.96 11.07
C ASP A 133 1.19 -5.39 10.54
N MET A 134 0.09 -6.16 10.58
CA MET A 134 0.13 -7.58 10.20
C MET A 134 0.29 -7.78 8.69
N VAL A 135 -0.55 -7.12 7.88
CA VAL A 135 -0.54 -7.30 6.42
C VAL A 135 0.79 -6.90 5.79
N PRO A 136 1.40 -5.74 6.13
CA PRO A 136 2.75 -5.43 5.65
C PRO A 136 3.74 -6.57 5.93
N MET A 137 3.71 -7.12 7.15
CA MET A 137 4.59 -8.22 7.55
C MET A 137 4.31 -9.52 6.80
N MET A 138 3.04 -9.84 6.53
CA MET A 138 2.64 -10.96 5.68
C MET A 138 3.11 -10.80 4.23
N MET A 139 3.29 -9.56 3.79
CA MET A 139 3.79 -9.22 2.45
C MET A 139 5.32 -9.05 2.42
N GLY A 140 6.02 -9.24 3.53
CA GLY A 140 7.47 -9.02 3.62
C GLY A 140 7.87 -7.54 3.51
N GLN A 141 6.93 -6.64 3.76
CA GLN A 141 7.12 -5.19 3.66
C GLN A 141 7.07 -4.54 5.04
N ALA A 142 7.83 -3.46 5.20
CA ALA A 142 7.64 -2.62 6.38
C ALA A 142 6.27 -1.90 6.30
N PRO A 143 5.62 -1.62 7.44
CA PRO A 143 4.45 -0.74 7.47
C PRO A 143 4.74 0.61 6.83
N PHE A 144 3.72 1.25 6.23
CA PHE A 144 3.87 2.64 5.80
C PHE A 144 4.09 3.57 7.00
N LYS A 145 4.84 4.65 6.78
CA LYS A 145 5.12 5.66 7.80
C LYS A 145 3.99 6.70 7.90
N ASP A 146 3.53 7.25 6.77
CA ASP A 146 2.45 8.23 6.72
C ASP A 146 1.62 8.15 5.41
N ILE A 147 1.12 6.95 5.11
CA ILE A 147 0.38 6.70 3.86
C ILE A 147 -0.87 7.57 3.72
N HIS A 148 -1.53 7.92 4.83
CA HIS A 148 -2.70 8.79 4.77
C HIS A 148 -2.36 10.13 4.14
N THR A 149 -1.33 10.81 4.66
CA THR A 149 -0.96 12.15 4.18
C THR A 149 -0.34 12.07 2.78
N GLU A 150 0.57 11.12 2.56
CA GLU A 150 1.25 10.97 1.27
C GLU A 150 0.29 10.64 0.13
N LEU A 151 -0.57 9.64 0.32
CA LEU A 151 -1.53 9.23 -0.71
C LEU A 151 -2.55 10.36 -0.99
N SER A 152 -3.05 11.03 0.05
CA SER A 152 -3.98 12.14 -0.14
C SER A 152 -3.36 13.26 -0.97
N ARG A 153 -2.11 13.64 -0.67
CA ARG A 153 -1.38 14.67 -1.40
C ARG A 153 -1.21 14.29 -2.87
N GLU A 154 -0.74 13.07 -3.15
CA GLU A 154 -0.47 12.66 -4.53
C GLU A 154 -1.76 12.47 -5.35
N LEU A 155 -2.85 12.02 -4.75
CA LEU A 155 -4.15 11.92 -5.44
C LEU A 155 -4.76 13.29 -5.74
N VAL A 156 -4.63 14.27 -4.83
CA VAL A 156 -5.06 15.65 -5.09
C VAL A 156 -4.22 16.29 -6.19
N GLU A 157 -2.91 16.09 -6.17
CA GLU A 157 -2.04 16.58 -7.24
C GLU A 157 -2.37 15.94 -8.59
N LEU A 158 -2.66 14.63 -8.60
CA LEU A 158 -3.07 13.93 -9.81
C LEU A 158 -4.41 14.44 -10.36
N GLU A 159 -5.36 14.74 -9.47
CA GLU A 159 -6.63 15.38 -9.83
C GLU A 159 -6.41 16.75 -10.47
N ARG A 160 -5.55 17.56 -9.88
CA ARG A 160 -5.16 18.87 -10.41
C ARG A 160 -4.58 18.76 -11.82
N ILE A 161 -3.65 17.82 -12.03
CA ILE A 161 -3.00 17.59 -13.34
C ILE A 161 -4.04 17.22 -14.40
N ILE A 162 -4.87 16.20 -14.17
CA ILE A 162 -5.86 15.77 -15.17
C ILE A 162 -6.96 16.84 -15.36
N ARG A 163 -7.16 17.74 -14.40
CA ARG A 163 -8.09 18.85 -14.55
C ARG A 163 -7.54 19.96 -15.45
N GLU A 164 -6.26 20.27 -15.33
CA GLU A 164 -5.58 21.35 -16.06
C GLU A 164 -5.09 20.94 -17.45
N GLU A 165 -4.84 19.65 -17.69
CA GLU A 165 -4.45 19.18 -19.01
C GLU A 165 -5.59 19.34 -20.03
N PRO A 166 -5.42 20.16 -21.08
CA PRO A 166 -6.38 20.20 -22.18
C PRO A 166 -6.37 18.82 -22.83
N GLY A 167 -7.56 18.24 -23.00
CA GLY A 167 -7.66 16.90 -23.54
C GLY A 167 -6.95 16.80 -24.89
N THR A 168 -5.85 16.05 -24.94
CA THR A 168 -5.26 15.66 -26.22
C THR A 168 -6.31 14.80 -26.91
N ALA A 169 -6.84 15.31 -28.01
CA ALA A 169 -7.60 14.47 -28.92
C ALA A 169 -6.69 13.29 -29.26
N ALA A 170 -7.11 12.09 -28.91
CA ALA A 170 -6.46 10.89 -29.37
C ALA A 170 -6.44 10.98 -30.90
N SER A 171 -5.25 11.12 -31.50
CA SER A 171 -5.09 10.94 -32.93
C SER A 171 -5.53 9.51 -33.27
N PRO A 172 -6.33 9.33 -34.33
CA PRO A 172 -6.95 8.05 -34.68
C PRO A 172 -5.96 6.94 -34.95
#